data_AF-A0A962ZQX7-F1
#
_entry.id   AF-A0A962ZQX7-F1
#
_cell.length_a   1.000
_cell.length_b   1.000
_cell.length_c   1.000
_cell.angle_alpha   90.00
_cell.angle_beta   90.00
_cell.angle_gamma   90.00
#
_symmetry.space_group_name_H-M   'P 1'
#
loop_
_entity.id
_entity.type
_entity.pdbx_description
1 polymer ?
#
loop_
_entity_poly.entity_id
_entity_poly.type
_entity_poly.pdbx_seq_one_letter_code
_entity_poly.pdbx_strand_id
1 'polypeptide(L)'
;MTVWRYLALALAVTACSPDNQAPHQGALETLRGQWLVINYWAKWCTPCIKEIPELNALAAARPDIRVLGVNFDGATGDELAQQEEEFGVAFRTLDADPAEELGIERPRVLPTTLLV
;
A
#
# COMPACT_ATOMS: atom_id res chain seq x y z
N MET A 1 34.96 -54.29 -16.52
CA MET A 1 35.38 -53.21 -17.46
C MET A 1 34.23 -52.96 -18.41
N THR A 2 33.50 -51.85 -18.22
CA THR A 2 32.39 -51.20 -19.00
C THR A 2 31.39 -50.65 -17.96
N VAL A 3 31.61 -49.49 -17.33
CA VAL A 3 31.37 -48.11 -17.84
C VAL A 3 30.05 -48.00 -18.61
N TRP A 4 28.92 -47.90 -17.88
CA TRP A 4 27.63 -47.35 -18.35
C TRP A 4 26.71 -47.34 -17.11
N ARG A 5 26.43 -46.20 -16.49
CA ARG A 5 25.52 -45.12 -16.91
C ARG A 5 24.33 -45.09 -15.96
N TYR A 6 24.29 -43.99 -15.21
CA TYR A 6 23.10 -43.33 -14.69
C TYR A 6 22.33 -44.03 -13.57
N LEU A 7 22.62 -43.62 -12.33
CA LEU A 7 21.58 -43.07 -11.46
C LEU A 7 22.24 -42.23 -10.34
N ALA A 8 22.85 -41.11 -10.72
CA ALA A 8 23.15 -40.05 -9.77
C ALA A 8 21.87 -39.23 -9.61
N LEU A 9 21.05 -39.59 -8.62
CA LEU A 9 19.90 -38.80 -8.20
C LEU A 9 20.44 -37.60 -7.40
N ALA A 10 20.91 -36.58 -8.12
CA ALA A 10 21.26 -35.29 -7.54
C ALA A 10 19.96 -34.49 -7.36
N LEU A 11 19.39 -34.51 -6.15
CA LEU A 11 18.45 -33.48 -5.72
C LEU A 11 19.20 -32.15 -5.59
N ALA A 12 19.28 -31.39 -6.68
CA ALA A 12 19.62 -29.98 -6.64
C ALA A 12 18.32 -29.17 -6.55
N VAL A 13 17.76 -29.04 -5.35
CA VAL A 13 16.80 -27.97 -5.06
C VAL A 13 17.61 -26.73 -4.73
N THR A 14 18.14 -26.08 -5.76
CA THR A 14 18.56 -24.69 -5.66
C THR A 14 17.32 -23.83 -5.84
N ALA A 15 16.58 -23.62 -4.74
CA ALA A 15 15.63 -22.52 -4.65
C ALA A 15 16.44 -21.22 -4.51
N CYS A 16 16.73 -20.57 -5.63
CA CYS A 16 17.03 -19.14 -5.61
C CYS A 16 15.68 -18.42 -5.69
N SER A 17 15.06 -18.16 -4.54
CA SER A 17 14.16 -17.00 -4.45
C SER A 17 15.06 -15.78 -4.37
N PRO A 18 15.02 -14.85 -5.34
CA PRO A 18 15.53 -13.52 -5.09
C PRO A 18 14.53 -12.87 -4.15
N ASP A 19 14.74 -13.00 -2.84
CA ASP A 19 14.19 -12.04 -1.88
C ASP A 19 15.04 -10.75 -2.01
N ASN A 20 14.94 -10.14 -3.18
CA ASN A 20 15.25 -8.74 -3.32
C ASN A 20 14.01 -8.02 -2.79
N GLN A 21 13.93 -7.87 -1.47
CA GLN A 21 13.31 -6.69 -0.91
C GLN A 21 14.03 -5.53 -1.58
N ALA A 22 13.44 -5.04 -2.68
CA ALA A 22 13.84 -3.79 -3.27
C ALA A 22 13.89 -2.80 -2.10
N PRO A 23 14.92 -1.94 -2.02
CA PRO A 23 14.86 -0.81 -1.09
C PRO A 23 13.47 -0.21 -1.24
N HIS A 24 12.80 0.10 -0.13
CA HIS A 24 11.55 0.85 -0.16
C HIS A 24 11.84 2.18 -0.87
N GLN A 25 11.85 2.18 -2.20
CA GLN A 25 11.76 3.36 -3.01
C GLN A 25 10.46 3.98 -2.55
N GLY A 26 10.57 5.18 -1.96
CA GLY A 26 9.46 5.85 -1.29
C GLY A 26 8.20 5.71 -2.13
N ALA A 27 7.11 5.26 -1.52
CA ALA A 27 5.88 4.99 -2.26
C ALA A 27 5.43 6.25 -3.04
N LEU A 28 5.80 7.43 -2.55
CA LEU A 28 5.48 8.72 -3.17
C LEU A 28 6.52 9.16 -4.20
N GLU A 29 7.78 8.73 -4.10
CA GLU A 29 8.82 9.02 -5.11
C GLU A 29 8.41 8.60 -6.53
N THR A 30 7.64 7.50 -6.64
CA THR A 30 7.06 7.00 -7.90
C THR A 30 5.88 7.82 -8.42
N LEU A 31 5.30 8.66 -7.57
CA LEU A 31 4.12 9.50 -7.83
C LEU A 31 4.47 10.97 -8.03
N ARG A 32 5.77 11.31 -8.08
CA ARG A 32 6.23 12.69 -8.27
C ARG A 32 5.64 13.33 -9.53
N GLY A 33 5.26 14.61 -9.38
CA GLY A 33 4.65 15.40 -10.45
C GLY A 33 3.14 15.21 -10.60
N GLN A 34 2.51 14.40 -9.75
CA GLN A 34 1.06 14.26 -9.64
C GLN A 34 0.59 14.95 -8.35
N TRP A 35 -0.60 15.55 -8.38
CA TRP A 35 -1.25 16.00 -7.15
C TRP A 35 -1.64 14.79 -6.32
N LEU A 36 -1.27 14.78 -5.05
CA LEU A 36 -1.63 13.69 -4.13
C LEU A 36 -2.68 14.19 -3.14
N VAL A 37 -3.71 13.38 -2.93
CA VAL A 37 -4.72 13.53 -1.87
C VAL A 37 -4.55 12.35 -0.93
N ILE A 38 -3.89 12.56 0.20
CA ILE A 38 -3.59 11.50 1.18
C ILE A 38 -4.54 11.64 2.36
N ASN A 39 -5.48 10.71 2.52
CA ASN A 39 -6.46 10.72 3.62
C ASN A 39 -6.09 9.69 4.68
N TYR A 40 -5.95 10.13 5.92
CA TYR A 40 -5.80 9.25 7.08
C TYR A 40 -7.20 8.83 7.57
N TRP A 41 -7.44 7.53 7.63
CA TRP A 41 -8.74 6.95 7.99
C TRP A 41 -8.60 5.80 8.99
N ALA A 42 -9.70 5.48 9.68
CA ALA A 42 -9.78 4.34 10.57
C ALA A 42 -11.22 3.83 10.65
N LYS A 43 -11.39 2.54 10.96
CA LYS A 43 -12.72 1.90 11.12
C LYS A 43 -13.59 2.53 12.21
N TRP A 44 -12.97 3.08 13.26
CA TRP A 44 -13.68 3.76 14.35
C TRP A 44 -13.99 5.24 14.02
N CYS A 45 -13.44 5.78 12.94
CA CYS A 45 -13.62 7.16 12.54
C CYS A 45 -14.84 7.30 11.61
N THR A 46 -16.03 7.51 12.19
CA THR A 46 -17.26 7.75 11.43
C THR A 46 -17.16 8.88 10.39
N PRO A 47 -16.58 10.07 10.68
CA PRO A 47 -16.42 11.10 9.65
C PRO A 47 -15.52 10.64 8.49
N CYS A 48 -14.43 9.91 8.75
CA CYS A 48 -13.58 9.35 7.70
C CYS A 48 -14.39 8.44 6.76
N ILE A 49 -15.20 7.55 7.33
CA ILE A 49 -16.02 6.62 6.53
C ILE A 49 -17.03 7.37 5.65
N LYS A 50 -17.59 8.47 6.15
CA LYS A 50 -18.50 9.33 5.36
C LYS A 50 -17.82 10.02 4.18
N GLU A 51 -16.51 10.23 4.23
CA GLU A 51 -15.74 10.87 3.14
C GLU A 51 -15.32 9.87 2.05
N ILE A 52 -15.26 8.57 2.34
CA ILE A 52 -14.79 7.53 1.40
C ILE A 52 -15.53 7.57 0.04
N PRO A 53 -16.87 7.68 -0.03
CA PRO A 53 -17.55 7.72 -1.34
C PRO A 53 -17.12 8.90 -2.21
N GLU A 54 -16.88 10.06 -1.61
CA GLU A 54 -16.42 11.27 -2.31
C GLU A 54 -14.96 11.13 -2.76
N LEU A 55 -14.11 10.52 -1.92
CA LEU A 55 -12.72 10.23 -2.26
C LEU A 55 -12.61 9.20 -3.40
N ASN A 56 -13.47 8.18 -3.40
CA ASN A 56 -13.58 7.22 -4.50
C ASN A 56 -14.04 7.92 -5.80
N ALA A 57 -15.05 8.80 -5.70
CA ALA A 57 -15.54 9.56 -6.85
C ALA A 57 -14.44 10.48 -7.41
N LEU A 58 -13.67 11.13 -6.55
CA LEU A 58 -12.53 11.96 -6.95
C LEU A 58 -11.47 11.12 -7.67
N ALA A 59 -11.09 9.97 -7.12
CA ALA A 59 -10.13 9.05 -7.73
C ALA A 59 -10.56 8.59 -9.13
N ALA A 60 -11.86 8.34 -9.32
CA ALA A 60 -12.41 7.93 -10.61
C ALA A 60 -12.52 9.09 -11.61
N ALA A 61 -12.88 10.29 -11.14
CA ALA A 61 -13.14 11.44 -12.00
C ALA A 61 -11.87 12.23 -12.39
N ARG A 62 -10.81 12.16 -11.59
CA ARG A 62 -9.59 12.97 -11.73
C ARG A 62 -8.35 12.09 -11.80
N PRO A 63 -8.05 11.49 -12.97
CA PRO A 63 -6.85 10.67 -13.14
C PRO A 63 -5.54 11.47 -13.05
N ASP A 64 -5.62 12.80 -13.10
CA ASP A 64 -4.52 13.74 -12.83
C ASP A 64 -4.20 13.87 -11.33
N ILE A 65 -5.07 13.36 -10.45
CA ILE A 65 -4.94 13.38 -8.99
C ILE A 65 -4.83 11.94 -8.49
N ARG A 66 -3.91 11.69 -7.56
CA ARG A 66 -3.80 10.40 -6.87
C ARG A 66 -4.41 10.49 -5.50
N VAL A 67 -5.55 9.84 -5.34
CA VAL A 67 -6.15 9.63 -4.01
C VAL A 67 -5.51 8.40 -3.37
N LEU A 68 -5.02 8.58 -2.15
CA LEU A 68 -4.31 7.58 -1.37
C LEU A 68 -4.87 7.54 0.05
N GLY A 69 -4.93 6.34 0.63
CA GLY A 69 -5.31 6.12 2.02
C GLY A 69 -4.11 5.85 2.92
N VAL A 70 -4.22 6.22 4.18
CA VAL A 70 -3.37 5.69 5.26
C VAL A 70 -4.29 5.12 6.33
N ASN A 71 -4.22 3.81 6.55
CA ASN A 71 -4.92 3.18 7.66
C ASN A 71 -4.22 3.60 8.97
N PHE A 72 -4.89 4.42 9.78
CA PHE A 72 -4.31 5.03 10.97
C PHE A 72 -3.93 4.01 12.05
N ASP A 73 -4.65 2.90 12.13
CA ASP A 73 -4.39 1.83 13.11
C ASP A 73 -3.26 0.89 12.66
N GLY A 74 -2.77 1.04 11.42
CA GLY A 74 -1.70 0.22 10.87
C GLY A 74 -2.14 -1.19 10.45
N ALA A 75 -3.44 -1.38 10.14
CA ALA A 75 -3.91 -2.63 9.58
C ALA A 75 -3.21 -2.93 8.24
N THR A 76 -2.86 -4.19 8.01
CA THR A 76 -2.19 -4.67 6.79
C THR A 76 -2.75 -6.03 6.37
N GLY A 77 -2.45 -6.47 5.14
CA GLY A 77 -2.85 -7.79 4.64
C GLY A 77 -4.37 -7.99 4.67
N ASP A 78 -4.81 -9.16 5.13
CA ASP A 78 -6.22 -9.56 5.16
C ASP A 78 -7.08 -8.64 6.04
N GLU A 79 -6.53 -8.12 7.15
CA GLU A 79 -7.27 -7.20 8.01
C GLU A 79 -7.57 -5.88 7.28
N LEU A 80 -6.58 -5.34 6.56
CA LEU A 80 -6.79 -4.12 5.78
C LEU A 80 -7.80 -4.37 4.66
N ALA A 81 -7.63 -5.45 3.90
CA ALA A 81 -8.54 -5.80 2.81
C ALA A 81 -9.99 -5.94 3.28
N GLN A 82 -10.21 -6.56 4.45
CA GLN A 82 -11.54 -6.67 5.03
C GLN A 82 -12.13 -5.31 5.38
N GLN A 83 -11.34 -4.39 5.96
CA GLN A 83 -11.80 -3.04 6.27
C GLN A 83 -12.10 -2.24 5.00
N GLU A 84 -11.27 -2.37 3.98
CA GLU A 84 -11.48 -1.71 2.68
C GLU A 84 -12.78 -2.18 2.03
N GLU A 85 -13.06 -3.48 2.04
CA GLU A 85 -14.32 -4.04 1.56
C GLU A 85 -15.52 -3.56 2.38
N GLU A 86 -15.43 -3.62 3.72
CA GLU A 86 -16.51 -3.25 4.64
C GLU A 86 -16.93 -1.77 4.48
N PHE A 87 -15.95 -0.87 4.36
CA PHE A 87 -16.20 0.57 4.27
C PHE A 87 -16.19 1.12 2.84
N GLY A 88 -15.99 0.24 1.85
CA GLY A 88 -16.00 0.60 0.44
C GLY A 88 -14.83 1.49 0.02
N VAL A 89 -13.65 1.32 0.61
CA VAL A 89 -12.43 2.03 0.18
C VAL A 89 -11.99 1.45 -1.18
N ALA A 90 -12.07 2.26 -2.23
CA ALA A 90 -11.68 1.85 -3.59
C ALA A 90 -10.39 2.52 -4.10
N PHE A 91 -9.90 3.55 -3.39
CA PHE A 91 -8.60 4.15 -3.64
C PHE A 91 -7.48 3.32 -2.96
N ARG A 92 -6.24 3.47 -3.43
CA ARG A 92 -5.09 2.71 -2.92
C ARG A 92 -4.75 3.15 -1.48
N THR A 93 -4.71 2.23 -0.53
CA THR A 93 -4.07 2.46 0.78
C THR A 93 -2.56 2.21 0.70
N LEU A 94 -1.78 3.04 1.38
CA LEU A 94 -0.32 2.92 1.47
C LEU A 94 0.06 1.87 2.52
N ASP A 95 1.08 1.07 2.20
CA ASP A 95 1.59 0.02 3.11
C ASP A 95 2.29 0.61 4.35
N ALA A 96 2.80 1.84 4.24
CA ALA A 96 3.46 2.57 5.32
C ALA A 96 3.00 4.03 5.36
N ASP A 97 3.07 4.64 6.55
CA ASP A 97 2.74 6.05 6.75
C ASP A 97 3.79 6.95 6.07
N PRO A 98 3.39 7.85 5.15
CA PRO A 98 4.32 8.70 4.42
C PRO A 98 4.84 9.91 5.21
N ALA A 99 4.44 10.14 6.47
CA ALA A 99 4.79 11.35 7.22
C ALA A 99 6.30 11.61 7.27
N GLU A 100 7.12 10.58 7.46
CA GLU A 100 8.59 10.70 7.46
C GLU A 100 9.13 11.08 6.07
N GLU A 101 8.64 10.42 5.00
CA GLU A 101 9.00 10.72 3.62
C GLU A 101 8.63 12.16 3.22
N LEU A 102 7.51 12.66 3.74
CA LEU A 102 7.02 14.02 3.54
C LEU A 102 7.69 15.07 4.44
N GLY A 103 8.48 14.65 5.45
CA GLY A 103 9.11 15.56 6.42
C GLY A 103 8.11 16.29 7.31
N ILE A 104 6.96 15.68 7.61
CA ILE A 104 5.91 16.27 8.45
C ILE A 104 5.70 15.44 9.73
N GLU A 105 5.03 16.04 10.72
CA GLU A 105 4.51 15.27 11.84
C GLU A 105 3.30 14.42 11.39
N ARG A 106 3.27 13.16 11.83
CA ARG A 106 2.10 12.29 11.63
C ARG A 106 0.86 12.97 12.24
N PRO A 107 -0.24 13.11 11.49
CA PRO A 107 -1.49 13.65 12.02
C PRO A 107 -1.96 12.87 13.25
N ARG A 108 -2.47 13.58 14.27
CA ARG A 108 -2.96 12.98 15.53
C ARG A 108 -4.48 13.00 15.67
N VAL A 109 -5.18 13.58 14.70
CA VAL A 109 -6.63 13.75 14.69
C VAL A 109 -7.16 13.27 13.35
N LEU A 110 -8.31 12.58 13.36
CA LEU A 110 -8.94 12.04 12.17
C LEU A 110 -10.32 12.68 11.91
N PRO A 111 -10.71 12.83 10.62
CA PRO A 111 -9.88 12.64 9.44
C PRO A 111 -8.81 13.74 9.32
N THR A 112 -7.71 13.43 8.65
CA THR A 112 -6.77 14.44 8.14
C THR A 112 -6.50 14.13 6.68
N THR A 113 -6.63 15.15 5.82
CA THR A 113 -6.30 15.06 4.39
C THR A 113 -5.14 15.98 4.07
N LEU A 114 -4.11 15.41 3.46
CA LEU A 114 -2.94 16.15 2.96
C LEU A 114 -3.04 16.32 1.45
N LEU A 115 -2.71 17.51 0.98
CA LEU A 115 -2.54 17.82 -0.44
C LEU A 115 -1.06 18.06 -0.69
N VAL A 116 -0.44 17.22 -1.53
CA VAL A 116 0.99 17.26 -1.84
C VAL A 116 1.19 17.47 -3.34
#